data_AF-A0A7K0D7F9-F1
#
_entry.id   AF-A0A7K0D7F9-F1
#
_cell.length_a   1.000
_cell.length_b   1.000
_cell.length_c   1.000
_cell.angle_alpha   90.00
_cell.angle_beta   90.00
_cell.angle_gamma   90.00
#
_symmetry.space_group_name_H-M   'P 1'
#
loop_
_entity.id
_entity.type
_entity.pdbx_description
1 polymer ?
#
loop_
_entity_poly.entity_id
_entity_poly.type
_entity_poly.pdbx_seq_one_letter_code
_entity_poly.pdbx_strand_id
1 'polypeptide(L)'
;MTIDTSQADIARFMQAARSGTVRFDPDAARRCAAQYEEQAEGLLALQQQLESVAELHGFGGFFSAEQLQAGFSRKARDAAAQLDRYISASYRMKEAFLISAGLYEEADVAHAAALRTLSSRQPW
;
A
#
# COMPACT_ATOMS: atom_id res chain seq x y z
N MET A 1 9.80 11.04 7.70
CA MET A 1 9.64 10.49 6.34
C MET A 1 8.17 10.63 5.98
N THR A 2 7.80 11.47 5.02
CA THR A 2 6.42 11.63 4.55
C THR A 2 6.16 10.66 3.39
N ILE A 3 4.89 10.31 3.14
CA ILE A 3 4.52 9.42 2.02
C ILE A 3 5.03 10.00 0.69
N ASP A 4 4.96 11.31 0.49
CA ASP A 4 5.35 11.92 -0.78
C ASP A 4 6.86 11.75 -1.05
N THR A 5 7.70 11.86 0.00
CA THR A 5 9.14 11.55 -0.12
C THR A 5 9.36 10.09 -0.48
N SER A 6 8.62 9.17 0.15
CA SER A 6 8.75 7.74 -0.15
C SER A 6 8.33 7.40 -1.59
N GLN A 7 7.30 8.05 -2.14
CA GLN A 7 6.89 7.83 -3.52
C GLN A 7 7.94 8.28 -4.52
N ALA A 8 8.59 9.43 -4.26
CA ALA A 8 9.67 9.91 -5.11
C ALA A 8 10.88 8.95 -5.09
N ASP A 9 11.23 8.40 -3.93
CA ASP A 9 12.34 7.47 -3.80
C ASP A 9 12.05 6.12 -4.47
N ILE A 10 10.82 5.61 -4.34
CA ILE A 10 10.37 4.41 -5.06
C ILE A 10 10.45 4.63 -6.57
N ALA A 11 10.02 5.78 -7.08
CA ALA A 11 10.09 6.10 -8.50
C ALA A 11 11.54 6.17 -9.01
N ARG A 12 12.45 6.75 -8.22
CA ARG A 12 13.89 6.76 -8.53
C ARG A 12 14.47 5.35 -8.59
N PHE A 13 14.17 4.51 -7.60
CA PHE A 13 14.65 3.14 -7.58
C PHE A 13 14.11 2.34 -8.77
N MET A 14 12.83 2.48 -9.08
CA MET A 14 12.19 1.88 -10.25
C MET A 14 12.89 2.29 -11.55
N GLN A 15 13.20 3.57 -11.71
CA GLN A 15 13.91 4.07 -12.88
C GLN A 15 15.32 3.49 -12.99
N ALA A 16 16.04 3.39 -11.87
CA ALA A 16 17.38 2.80 -11.83
C ALA A 16 17.39 1.28 -12.13
N ALA A 17 16.34 0.56 -11.71
CA ALA A 17 16.14 -0.84 -12.05
C ALA A 17 15.84 -1.01 -13.54
N ARG A 18 14.93 -0.20 -14.10
CA ARG A 18 14.57 -0.23 -15.54
C ARG A 18 15.71 0.17 -16.47
N SER A 19 16.54 1.12 -16.06
CA SER A 19 17.75 1.51 -16.82
C SER A 19 18.88 0.48 -16.72
N GLY A 20 18.76 -0.52 -15.83
CA GLY A 20 19.81 -1.48 -15.54
C GLY A 20 21.00 -0.88 -14.78
N THR A 21 20.88 0.35 -14.28
CA THR A 21 21.90 0.99 -13.42
C THR A 21 22.02 0.27 -12.08
N VAL A 22 20.91 -0.31 -11.61
CA VAL A 22 20.89 -1.19 -10.45
C VAL A 22 20.51 -2.59 -10.91
N ARG A 23 21.32 -3.58 -10.52
CA ARG A 23 21.06 -4.99 -10.75
C ARG A 23 21.23 -5.80 -9.49
N PHE A 24 20.34 -6.76 -9.30
CA PHE A 24 20.39 -7.73 -8.21
C PHE A 24 20.54 -9.14 -8.78
N ASP A 25 21.13 -10.00 -7.97
CA ASP A 25 21.00 -11.44 -8.16
C ASP A 25 19.51 -11.84 -8.06
N PRO A 26 19.00 -12.73 -8.92
CA PRO A 26 17.59 -13.14 -8.91
C PRO A 26 17.08 -13.69 -7.58
N ASP A 27 17.89 -14.48 -6.87
CA ASP A 27 17.47 -15.05 -5.58
C ASP A 27 17.46 -13.98 -4.48
N ALA A 28 18.44 -13.07 -4.51
CA ALA A 28 18.43 -11.91 -3.62
C ALA A 28 17.22 -11.00 -3.89
N ALA A 29 16.91 -10.71 -5.15
CA ALA A 29 15.76 -9.90 -5.54
C ALA A 29 14.44 -10.52 -5.07
N ARG A 30 14.27 -11.84 -5.22
CA ARG A 30 13.07 -12.55 -4.72
C ARG A 30 12.93 -12.47 -3.20
N ARG A 31 14.02 -12.58 -2.45
CA ARG A 31 13.99 -12.42 -0.98
C ARG A 31 13.57 -11.01 -0.58
N CYS A 32 14.11 -9.98 -1.24
CA CYS A 32 13.68 -8.60 -1.01
C CYS A 32 12.20 -8.41 -1.39
N ALA A 33 11.78 -8.94 -2.54
CA ALA A 33 10.40 -8.88 -3.01
C ALA A 33 9.43 -9.54 -2.02
N ALA A 34 9.80 -10.69 -1.44
CA ALA A 34 9.01 -11.39 -0.43
C ALA A 34 8.82 -10.55 0.85
N GLN A 35 9.83 -9.79 1.28
CA GLN A 35 9.70 -8.92 2.45
C GLN A 35 8.66 -7.82 2.24
N TYR A 36 8.60 -7.25 1.03
CA TYR A 36 7.59 -6.23 0.69
C TYR A 36 6.20 -6.84 0.48
N GLU A 37 6.12 -8.10 0.06
CA GLU A 37 4.86 -8.83 0.02
C GLU A 37 4.29 -9.07 1.42
N GLU A 38 5.10 -9.58 2.35
CA GLU A 38 4.71 -9.75 3.76
C GLU A 38 4.27 -8.41 4.38
N GLN A 39 4.98 -7.33 4.07
CA GLN A 39 4.59 -5.99 4.52
C GLN A 39 3.22 -5.58 3.95
N ALA A 40 2.96 -5.82 2.66
CA ALA A 40 1.67 -5.51 2.03
C ALA A 40 0.53 -6.32 2.66
N GLU A 41 0.75 -7.61 2.94
CA GLU A 41 -0.21 -8.48 3.61
C GLU A 41 -0.55 -7.99 5.03
N GLY A 42 0.47 -7.62 5.82
CA GLY A 42 0.25 -7.05 7.15
C GLY A 42 -0.54 -5.74 7.12
N LEU A 43 -0.29 -4.88 6.13
CA LEU A 43 -1.03 -3.63 5.95
C LEU A 43 -2.47 -3.88 5.49
N LEU A 44 -2.71 -4.88 4.62
CA LEU A 44 -4.05 -5.30 4.21
C LEU A 44 -4.86 -5.83 5.40
N ALA A 45 -4.25 -6.65 6.26
CA ALA A 45 -4.89 -7.15 7.47
C ALA A 45 -5.29 -6.00 8.41
N LEU A 46 -4.41 -5.01 8.59
CA LEU A 46 -4.71 -3.82 9.39
C LEU A 46 -5.85 -2.97 8.78
N GLN A 47 -5.88 -2.84 7.45
CA GLN A 47 -6.96 -2.14 6.76
C GLN A 47 -8.31 -2.82 6.98
N GLN A 48 -8.38 -4.14 6.85
CA GLN A 48 -9.60 -4.92 7.09
C GLN A 48 -10.09 -4.76 8.54
N GLN A 49 -9.17 -4.73 9.51
CA GLN A 49 -9.50 -4.44 10.90
C GLN A 49 -10.09 -3.04 11.07
N LEU A 50 -9.49 -2.01 10.44
CA LEU A 50 -10.01 -0.64 10.50
C LEU A 50 -11.41 -0.52 9.89
N GLU A 51 -11.68 -1.22 8.80
CA GLU A 51 -13.00 -1.23 8.16
C GLU A 51 -14.04 -1.91 9.05
N SER A 52 -13.68 -3.02 9.71
CA SER A 52 -14.57 -3.71 10.65
C SER A 52 -14.99 -2.84 11.85
N VAL A 53 -14.15 -1.88 12.24
CA VAL A 53 -14.45 -0.94 13.35
C VAL A 53 -14.95 0.42 12.85
N ALA A 54 -15.05 0.66 11.55
CA ALA A 54 -15.55 1.94 11.02
C ALA A 54 -17.09 2.07 11.16
N GLU A 55 -17.81 0.96 11.30
CA GLU A 55 -19.23 0.88 11.65
C GLU A 55 -19.43 0.95 13.17
N LEU A 56 -18.99 2.06 13.77
CA LEU A 56 -19.16 2.29 15.20
C LEU A 56 -20.63 2.56 15.54
N HIS A 57 -21.24 1.62 16.25
CA HIS A 57 -22.53 1.76 16.91
C HIS A 57 -22.30 1.91 18.42
N GLY A 58 -23.17 2.65 19.13
CA GLY A 58 -23.14 2.70 20.60
C GLY A 58 -22.69 4.03 21.24
N PHE A 59 -22.55 5.10 20.46
CA PHE A 59 -22.30 6.44 21.00
C PHE A 59 -23.54 7.06 21.72
N GLY A 60 -24.75 6.57 21.40
CA GLY A 60 -26.02 7.11 21.93
C GLY A 60 -26.61 8.21 21.04
N GLY A 61 -27.82 8.67 21.37
CA GLY A 61 -28.59 9.62 20.53
C GLY A 61 -28.42 11.10 20.90
N PHE A 62 -27.40 11.47 21.68
CA PHE A 62 -27.11 12.86 21.97
C PHE A 62 -26.38 13.51 20.79
N PHE A 63 -26.64 14.79 20.52
CA PHE A 63 -26.00 15.52 19.42
C PHE A 63 -24.46 15.49 19.47
N SER A 64 -23.87 15.57 20.67
CA SER A 64 -22.41 15.44 20.87
C SER A 64 -21.88 14.05 20.52
N ALA A 65 -22.71 13.02 20.73
CA ALA A 65 -22.38 11.64 20.41
C ALA A 65 -22.38 11.38 18.89
N GLU A 66 -23.34 11.98 18.17
CA GLU A 66 -23.38 11.96 16.70
C GLU A 66 -22.14 12.63 16.08
N GLN A 67 -21.69 13.76 16.65
CA GLN A 67 -20.48 14.45 16.21
C GLN A 67 -19.23 13.58 16.41
N LEU A 68 -19.11 12.87 17.54
CA LEU A 68 -18.01 11.94 17.79
C LEU A 68 -18.02 10.78 16.80
N GLN A 69 -19.19 10.15 16.60
CA GLN A 69 -19.35 9.06 15.63
C GLN A 69 -18.89 9.51 14.23
N ALA A 70 -19.36 10.66 13.75
CA ALA A 70 -18.94 11.21 12.47
C ALA A 70 -17.43 11.50 12.40
N GLY A 71 -16.85 12.01 13.48
CA GLY A 71 -15.40 12.28 13.58
C GLY A 71 -14.55 11.00 13.52
N PHE A 72 -14.94 9.95 14.24
CA PHE A 72 -14.25 8.66 14.21
C PHE A 72 -14.40 7.96 12.86
N SER A 73 -15.60 7.94 12.27
CA SER A 73 -15.81 7.38 10.93
C SER A 73 -14.96 8.09 9.87
N ARG A 74 -14.82 9.42 9.95
CA ARG A 74 -13.93 10.17 9.04
C ARG A 74 -12.48 9.75 9.23
N LYS A 75 -11.98 9.72 10.47
CA LYS A 75 -10.60 9.29 10.78
C LYS A 75 -10.32 7.86 10.31
N ALA A 76 -11.28 6.94 10.45
CA ALA A 76 -11.14 5.57 9.97
C ALA A 76 -10.99 5.53 8.45
N ARG A 77 -11.81 6.30 7.71
CA ARG A 77 -11.68 6.41 6.24
C ARG A 77 -10.35 7.02 5.82
N ASP A 78 -9.91 8.09 6.49
CA ASP A 78 -8.63 8.75 6.20
C ASP A 78 -7.45 7.80 6.44
N ALA A 79 -7.47 7.05 7.55
CA ALA A 79 -6.47 6.04 7.87
C ALA A 79 -6.46 4.91 6.83
N ALA A 80 -7.63 4.43 6.43
CA ALA A 80 -7.75 3.35 5.44
C ALA A 80 -7.25 3.79 4.05
N ALA A 81 -7.51 5.04 3.64
CA ALA A 81 -6.95 5.62 2.42
C ALA A 81 -5.43 5.80 2.50
N GLN A 82 -4.88 6.10 3.68
CA GLN A 82 -3.45 6.17 3.90
C GLN A 82 -2.79 4.78 3.79
N LEU A 83 -3.45 3.73 4.30
CA LEU A 83 -2.98 2.35 4.17
C LEU A 83 -2.91 1.90 2.71
N ASP A 84 -3.88 2.26 1.86
CA ASP A 84 -3.80 1.94 0.42
C ASP A 84 -2.52 2.48 -0.23
N ARG A 85 -2.12 3.71 0.14
CA ARG A 85 -0.90 4.32 -0.38
C ARG A 85 0.34 3.53 0.03
N TYR A 86 0.36 3.03 1.28
CA TYR A 86 1.47 2.20 1.76
C TYR A 86 1.48 0.81 1.13
N ILE A 87 0.31 0.17 0.97
CA ILE A 87 0.20 -1.14 0.30
C ILE A 87 0.67 -1.02 -1.16
N SER A 88 0.20 0.00 -1.88
CA SER A 88 0.63 0.29 -3.25
C SER A 88 2.15 0.55 -3.32
N ALA A 89 2.70 1.29 -2.36
CA ALA A 89 4.14 1.53 -2.26
C ALA A 89 4.95 0.24 -2.05
N SER A 90 4.49 -0.66 -1.17
CA SER A 90 5.11 -1.98 -0.95
C SER A 90 5.16 -2.81 -2.23
N TYR A 91 4.04 -2.89 -2.97
CA TYR A 91 4.02 -3.61 -4.25
C TYR A 91 4.91 -2.97 -5.32
N ARG A 92 5.03 -1.63 -5.35
CA ARG A 92 5.97 -0.95 -6.26
C ARG A 92 7.43 -1.21 -5.91
N MET A 93 7.77 -1.32 -4.62
CA MET A 93 9.11 -1.73 -4.21
C MET A 93 9.39 -3.19 -4.61
N LYS A 94 8.43 -4.09 -4.40
CA LYS A 94 8.47 -5.47 -4.89
C LYS A 94 8.76 -5.50 -6.41
N GLU A 95 8.00 -4.76 -7.20
CA GLU A 95 8.19 -4.63 -8.66
C GLU A 95 9.61 -4.17 -8.99
N ALA A 96 10.14 -3.14 -8.32
CA ALA A 96 11.46 -2.58 -8.61
C ALA A 96 12.59 -3.59 -8.36
N PHE A 97 12.52 -4.37 -7.27
CA PHE A 97 13.48 -5.45 -7.02
C PHE A 97 13.43 -6.53 -8.10
N LEU A 98 12.23 -6.96 -8.51
CA LEU A 98 12.05 -7.98 -9.54
C LEU A 98 12.56 -7.50 -10.91
N ILE A 99 12.27 -6.25 -11.30
CA ILE A 99 12.80 -5.64 -12.53
C ILE A 99 14.33 -5.57 -12.49
N SER A 100 14.93 -5.22 -11.35
CA SER A 100 16.39 -5.13 -11.22
C SER A 100 17.11 -6.47 -11.43
N ALA A 101 16.40 -7.59 -11.33
CA ALA A 101 16.92 -8.93 -11.61
C ALA A 101 16.41 -9.52 -12.94
N GLY A 102 15.64 -8.78 -13.73
CA GLY A 102 15.07 -9.25 -15.00
C GLY A 102 13.88 -10.20 -14.86
N LEU A 103 13.24 -10.26 -13.69
CA LEU A 103 12.09 -11.12 -13.39
C LEU A 103 10.78 -10.43 -13.80
N TYR A 104 10.63 -10.14 -15.10
CA TYR A 104 9.57 -9.26 -15.59
C TYR A 104 8.15 -9.81 -15.42
N GLU A 105 7.94 -11.13 -15.53
CA GLU A 105 6.62 -11.74 -15.31
C GLU A 105 6.16 -11.59 -13.86
N GLU A 106 7.04 -11.87 -12.90
CA GLU A 106 6.76 -11.67 -11.47
C GLU A 106 6.55 -10.18 -11.16
N ALA A 107 7.30 -9.29 -11.82
CA ALA A 107 7.18 -7.85 -11.67
C ALA A 107 5.83 -7.30 -12.19
N ASP A 108 5.31 -7.83 -13.30
CA ASP A 108 4.02 -7.43 -13.86
C ASP A 108 2.86 -7.78 -12.91
N VAL A 109 2.93 -8.95 -12.26
CA VAL A 109 1.97 -9.33 -11.20
C VAL A 109 2.02 -8.35 -10.02
N ALA A 110 3.22 -7.96 -9.59
CA ALA A 110 3.39 -6.95 -8.54
C ALA A 110 2.84 -5.58 -8.96
N HIS A 111 3.07 -5.17 -10.21
CA HIS A 111 2.53 -3.94 -10.78
C HIS A 111 1.00 -3.93 -10.78
N ALA A 112 0.39 -5.01 -11.27
CA ALA A 112 -1.06 -5.20 -11.26
C ALA A 112 -1.65 -5.18 -9.83
N ALA A 113 -0.95 -5.72 -8.84
CA ALA A 113 -1.35 -5.62 -7.43
C ALA A 113 -1.35 -4.16 -6.93
N ALA A 114 -0.30 -3.39 -7.25
CA ALA A 114 -0.20 -1.97 -6.87
C ALA A 114 -1.29 -1.08 -7.50
N LEU A 115 -1.78 -1.44 -8.68
CA LEU A 115 -2.89 -0.74 -9.34
C LEU A 115 -4.24 -1.07 -8.68
N ARG A 116 -4.47 -2.36 -8.38
CA ARG A 116 -5.71 -2.82 -7.75
C ARG A 116 -5.96 -2.17 -6.38
N THR A 117 -4.91 -1.93 -5.61
CA THR A 117 -5.03 -1.26 -4.29
C THR A 117 -5.61 0.14 -4.42
N LEU A 118 -5.21 0.90 -5.46
CA LEU A 118 -5.68 2.28 -5.65
C LEU A 118 -7.05 2.35 -6.33
N SER A 119 -7.42 1.37 -7.15
CA SER A 119 -8.72 1.33 -7.82
C SER A 119 -9.89 0.99 -6.89
N SER A 120 -9.62 0.32 -5.77
CA SER A 120 -10.64 -0.18 -4.84
C SER A 120 -11.53 0.90 -4.20
N ARG A 121 -11.12 2.19 -4.22
CA ARG A 121 -11.86 3.31 -3.58
C ARG A 121 -12.36 4.40 -4.52
N GLN A 122 -12.18 4.31 -5.84
CA GLN A 122 -12.79 5.28 -6.75
C GLN A 122 -14.24 4.88 -7.06
N PRO A 123 -15.25 5.68 -6.65
CA PRO A 123 -16.58 5.55 -7.24
C PRO A 123 -16.48 5.98 -8.71
N TRP A 124 -17.09 5.19 -9.59
CA TRP A 124 -17.29 5.50 -11.00
C TRP A 124 -18.14 6.77 -11.16
#